data_AF-A0A7C3V2Y3-F1
#
_entry.id   AF-A0A7C3V2Y3-F1
#
_cell.length_a   1.000
_cell.length_b   1.000
_cell.length_c   1.000
_cell.angle_alpha   90.00
_cell.angle_beta   90.00
_cell.angle_gamma   90.00
#
_symmetry.space_group_name_H-M   'P 1'
#
loop_
_entity.id
_entity.type
_entity.pdbx_description
1 polymer ?
#
loop_
_entity_poly.entity_id
_entity_poly.type
_entity_poly.pdbx_seq_one_letter_code
_entity_poly.pdbx_strand_id
1 'polypeptide(L)'
;MNNILDILDSLEKLYEDVEDEFSKIGKNYDFNCSGCVTNCCTTLFYHYTFVEEYMLQFGLSKIKSDIQSSIIENSKRYIFKKDNFSGKGKFKMMCPANKDGLCMIYRYRPMICRIHGVPSKLTFPNGRVDFYKGCEVMASKFFEFPFFLDRTRFFQNLSLIEQKFRKEFGKPLGYKFKKTIAQMILSKDLDSSDV
;
A
#
# COMPACT_ATOMS: atom_id res chain seq x y z
N MET A 1 9.09 22.85 -6.95
CA MET A 1 7.73 22.44 -7.37
C MET A 1 7.67 21.53 -8.61
N ASN A 2 8.43 21.76 -9.69
CA ASN A 2 8.37 20.87 -10.88
C ASN A 2 8.83 19.43 -10.62
N ASN A 3 9.78 19.20 -9.71
CA ASN A 3 10.35 17.86 -9.47
C ASN A 3 9.42 16.92 -8.68
N ILE A 4 8.53 17.45 -7.82
CA ILE A 4 7.61 16.60 -7.05
C ILE A 4 6.49 16.06 -7.95
N LEU A 5 5.95 16.89 -8.84
CA LEU A 5 4.91 16.46 -9.77
C LEU A 5 5.41 15.29 -10.63
N ASP A 6 6.63 15.39 -11.18
CA ASP A 6 7.23 14.32 -11.98
C ASP A 6 7.45 13.01 -11.18
N ILE A 7 7.80 13.11 -9.89
CA ILE A 7 7.90 11.93 -9.01
C ILE A 7 6.52 11.30 -8.77
N LEU A 8 5.50 12.12 -8.53
CA LEU A 8 4.14 11.64 -8.31
C LEU A 8 3.56 11.03 -9.59
N ASP A 9 3.79 11.64 -10.74
CA ASP A 9 3.37 11.12 -12.05
C ASP A 9 4.03 9.76 -12.32
N SER A 10 5.33 9.62 -11.99
CA SER A 10 6.03 8.34 -12.07
C SER A 10 5.42 7.28 -11.15
N LEU A 11 4.98 7.66 -9.95
CA LEU A 11 4.33 6.77 -9.00
C LEU A 11 2.90 6.40 -9.43
N GLU A 12 2.13 7.34 -9.98
CA GLU A 12 0.80 7.09 -10.53
C GLU A 12 0.89 6.12 -11.71
N LYS A 13 1.84 6.34 -12.63
CA LYS A 13 2.08 5.41 -13.74
C LYS A 13 2.45 4.01 -13.26
N LEU A 14 3.31 3.90 -12.24
CA LEU A 14 3.61 2.61 -11.62
C LEU A 14 2.36 1.95 -11.03
N TYR A 15 1.46 2.73 -10.40
CA TYR A 15 0.21 2.20 -9.88
C TYR A 15 -0.72 1.69 -10.97
N GLU A 16 -0.83 2.40 -12.09
CA GLU A 16 -1.60 1.97 -13.26
C GLU A 16 -1.05 0.67 -13.84
N ASP A 17 0.26 0.58 -14.08
CA ASP A 17 0.92 -0.63 -14.59
C ASP A 17 0.66 -1.84 -13.68
N VAL A 18 0.70 -1.61 -12.37
CA VAL A 18 0.42 -2.61 -11.34
C VAL A 18 -1.04 -3.08 -11.39
N GLU A 19 -2.00 -2.18 -11.51
CA GLU A 19 -3.42 -2.49 -11.57
C GLU A 19 -3.80 -3.21 -12.87
N ASP A 20 -3.16 -2.86 -13.97
CA ASP A 20 -3.31 -3.53 -15.24
C ASP A 20 -2.80 -4.98 -15.18
N GLU A 21 -1.61 -5.22 -14.60
CA GLU A 21 -1.12 -6.58 -14.42
C GLU A 21 -1.98 -7.37 -13.43
N PHE A 22 -2.39 -6.75 -12.33
CA PHE A 22 -3.31 -7.35 -11.37
C PHE A 22 -4.61 -7.80 -12.06
N SER A 23 -5.19 -6.94 -12.88
CA SER A 23 -6.44 -7.22 -13.60
C SER A 23 -6.27 -8.33 -14.64
N LYS A 24 -5.13 -8.36 -15.35
CA LYS A 24 -4.80 -9.44 -16.29
C LYS A 24 -4.67 -10.79 -15.58
N ILE A 25 -3.96 -10.83 -14.45
CA ILE A 25 -3.82 -12.06 -13.66
C ILE A 25 -5.16 -12.49 -13.06
N GLY A 26 -5.94 -11.56 -12.48
CA GLY A 26 -7.25 -11.85 -11.90
C GLY A 26 -8.24 -12.46 -12.88
N LYS A 27 -8.23 -12.00 -14.15
CA LYS A 27 -9.06 -12.57 -15.23
C LYS A 27 -8.75 -14.05 -15.49
N ASN A 28 -7.50 -14.49 -15.38
CA ASN A 28 -7.15 -15.90 -15.57
C ASN A 28 -7.71 -16.83 -14.48
N TYR A 29 -8.19 -16.26 -13.36
CA TYR A 29 -8.76 -16.99 -12.24
C TYR A 29 -10.26 -16.71 -12.04
N ASP A 30 -10.92 -15.99 -12.97
CA ASP A 30 -12.28 -15.47 -12.78
C ASP A 30 -12.50 -14.81 -11.40
N PHE A 31 -11.44 -14.17 -10.90
CA PHE A 31 -11.38 -13.68 -9.54
C PHE A 31 -11.82 -12.22 -9.47
N ASN A 32 -12.81 -11.93 -8.62
CA ASN A 32 -13.27 -10.58 -8.33
C ASN A 32 -13.28 -10.31 -6.82
N CYS A 33 -13.08 -9.05 -6.46
CA CYS A 33 -13.13 -8.57 -5.08
C CYS A 33 -14.52 -8.06 -4.68
N SER A 34 -15.49 -8.04 -5.61
CA SER A 34 -16.84 -7.55 -5.37
C SER A 34 -17.59 -8.47 -4.39
N GLY A 35 -18.09 -7.92 -3.28
CA GLY A 35 -18.77 -8.71 -2.24
C GLY A 35 -17.83 -9.55 -1.36
N CYS A 36 -16.51 -9.31 -1.40
CA CYS A 36 -15.55 -10.05 -0.58
C CYS A 36 -15.69 -9.70 0.91
N VAL A 37 -16.18 -10.66 1.71
CA VAL A 37 -16.36 -10.52 3.17
C VAL A 37 -15.06 -10.49 3.97
N THR A 38 -13.98 -11.09 3.45
CA THR A 38 -12.69 -11.18 4.14
C THR A 38 -11.97 -9.82 4.19
N ASN A 39 -12.20 -8.96 3.20
CA ASN A 39 -11.60 -7.63 2.98
C ASN A 39 -10.10 -7.52 3.31
N CYS A 40 -9.26 -7.37 2.27
CA CYS A 40 -7.81 -7.24 2.44
C CYS A 40 -7.38 -6.05 3.33
N CYS A 41 -8.26 -5.06 3.56
CA CYS A 41 -8.03 -3.96 4.49
C CYS A 41 -7.95 -4.39 5.96
N THR A 42 -8.27 -5.64 6.32
CA THR A 42 -8.08 -6.17 7.69
C THR A 42 -6.65 -6.66 7.95
N THR A 43 -5.84 -6.82 6.90
CA THR A 43 -4.44 -7.25 6.99
C THR A 43 -3.56 -6.09 7.45
N LEU A 44 -2.72 -6.36 8.47
CA LEU A 44 -1.69 -5.42 8.90
C LEU A 44 -0.55 -5.37 7.88
N PHE A 45 -0.43 -4.26 7.16
CA PHE A 45 0.69 -3.97 6.26
C PHE A 45 1.63 -2.92 6.85
N TYR A 46 2.92 -3.09 6.53
CA TYR A 46 3.93 -2.06 6.70
C TYR A 46 4.38 -1.58 5.33
N HIS A 47 4.62 -0.27 5.25
CA HIS A 47 5.11 0.44 4.10
C HIS A 47 6.51 0.96 4.41
N TYR A 48 7.31 1.09 3.36
CA TYR A 48 8.76 1.25 3.46
C TYR A 48 9.29 2.44 2.65
N THR A 49 8.40 3.29 2.14
CA THR A 49 8.76 4.40 1.25
C THR A 49 8.14 5.71 1.74
N PHE A 50 8.92 6.79 1.66
CA PHE A 50 8.41 8.13 1.89
C PHE A 50 7.52 8.60 0.75
N VAL A 51 7.81 8.20 -0.49
CA VAL A 51 7.01 8.64 -1.64
C VAL A 51 5.56 8.14 -1.55
N GLU A 52 5.31 6.93 -1.04
CA GLU A 52 3.94 6.45 -0.82
C GLU A 52 3.28 7.15 0.37
N GLU A 53 4.03 7.60 1.38
CA GLU A 53 3.50 8.43 2.47
C GLU A 53 3.06 9.78 1.97
N TYR A 54 3.91 10.43 1.18
CA TYR A 54 3.59 11.71 0.57
C TYR A 54 2.37 11.59 -0.33
N MET A 55 2.31 10.58 -1.21
CA MET A 55 1.15 10.34 -2.09
C MET A 55 -0.14 10.12 -1.29
N LEU A 56 -0.06 9.38 -0.18
CA LEU A 56 -1.21 9.14 0.69
C LEU A 56 -1.70 10.42 1.36
N GLN A 57 -0.79 11.25 1.89
CA GLN A 57 -1.12 12.52 2.51
C GLN A 57 -1.63 13.55 1.49
N PHE A 58 -1.03 13.60 0.30
CA PHE A 58 -1.53 14.36 -0.84
C PHE A 58 -2.97 13.96 -1.16
N GLY A 59 -3.24 12.66 -1.28
CA GLY A 59 -4.59 12.15 -1.50
C GLY A 59 -5.58 12.53 -0.40
N LEU A 60 -5.17 12.44 0.86
CA LEU A 60 -5.97 12.88 2.00
C LEU A 60 -6.32 14.37 1.90
N SER A 61 -5.39 15.23 1.46
CA SER A 61 -5.65 16.66 1.29
C SER A 61 -6.70 16.97 0.21
N LYS A 62 -6.97 16.04 -0.72
CA LYS A 62 -7.89 16.23 -1.86
C LYS A 62 -9.33 15.82 -1.58
N ILE A 63 -9.60 15.10 -0.49
CA ILE A 63 -10.97 14.67 -0.15
C ILE A 63 -11.64 15.68 0.79
N LYS A 64 -12.96 15.54 1.01
CA LYS A 64 -13.74 16.45 1.87
C LYS A 64 -13.27 16.40 3.33
N SER A 65 -13.34 17.54 4.03
CA SER A 65 -12.82 17.72 5.40
C SER A 65 -13.47 16.84 6.46
N ASP A 66 -14.75 16.50 6.29
CA ASP A 66 -15.48 15.53 7.13
C ASP A 66 -14.89 14.12 7.00
N ILE A 67 -14.60 13.70 5.75
CA ILE A 67 -13.95 12.42 5.47
C ILE A 67 -12.52 12.40 6.00
N GLN A 68 -11.75 13.49 5.81
CA GLN A 68 -10.40 13.62 6.37
C GLN A 68 -10.39 13.43 7.88
N SER A 69 -11.28 14.15 8.59
CA SER A 69 -11.43 14.07 10.04
C SER A 69 -11.74 12.65 10.50
N SER A 70 -12.66 11.96 9.80
CA SER A 70 -12.98 10.56 10.09
C SER A 70 -11.77 9.63 9.92
N ILE A 71 -11.01 9.77 8.83
CA ILE A 71 -9.80 8.97 8.58
C ILE A 71 -8.74 9.21 9.66
N ILE A 72 -8.54 10.47 10.06
CA ILE A 72 -7.59 10.85 11.11
C ILE A 72 -8.00 10.22 12.46
N GLU A 73 -9.28 10.32 12.84
CA GLU A 73 -9.79 9.72 14.07
C GLU A 73 -9.65 8.19 14.05
N ASN A 74 -10.03 7.55 12.94
CA ASN A 74 -9.84 6.13 12.73
C ASN A 74 -8.36 5.73 12.85
N SER A 75 -7.45 6.56 12.36
CA SER A 75 -6.00 6.31 12.43
C SER A 75 -5.49 6.36 13.85
N LYS A 76 -5.94 7.34 14.65
CA LYS A 76 -5.62 7.42 16.09
C LYS A 76 -6.09 6.17 16.82
N ARG A 77 -7.34 5.75 16.56
CA ARG A 77 -7.93 4.53 17.14
C ARG A 77 -7.17 3.27 16.71
N TYR A 78 -6.78 3.17 15.44
CA TYR A 78 -6.02 2.05 14.91
C TYR A 78 -4.66 1.89 15.60
N ILE A 79 -3.89 2.98 15.71
CA ILE A 79 -2.59 2.96 16.40
C ILE A 79 -2.77 2.55 17.85
N PHE A 80 -3.70 3.19 18.58
CA PHE A 80 -3.97 2.85 19.97
C PHE A 80 -4.30 1.36 20.15
N LYS A 81 -5.19 0.80 19.32
CA LYS A 81 -5.57 -0.61 19.38
C LYS A 81 -4.43 -1.55 19.00
N LYS A 82 -3.62 -1.19 17.99
CA LYS A 82 -2.46 -1.98 17.57
C LYS A 82 -1.37 -2.02 18.64
N ASP A 83 -1.08 -0.88 19.27
CA ASP A 83 -0.02 -0.78 20.28
C ASP A 83 -0.42 -1.44 21.61
N ASN A 84 -1.71 -1.48 21.92
CA ASN A 84 -2.26 -2.16 23.10
C ASN A 84 -2.75 -3.59 22.80
N PHE A 85 -2.44 -4.14 21.64
CA PHE A 85 -2.85 -5.51 21.30
C PHE A 85 -1.98 -6.54 22.03
N SER A 86 -2.58 -7.22 23.01
CA SER A 86 -1.95 -8.32 23.78
C SER A 86 -2.55 -9.70 23.47
N GLY A 87 -3.42 -9.79 22.46
CA GLY A 87 -4.10 -11.02 22.10
C GLY A 87 -3.17 -12.08 21.48
N LYS A 88 -3.58 -13.35 21.55
CA LYS A 88 -2.91 -14.43 20.81
C LYS A 88 -3.18 -14.25 19.30
N GLY A 89 -2.13 -14.29 18.48
CA GLY A 89 -2.22 -14.25 17.02
C GLY A 89 -1.83 -12.91 16.39
N LYS A 90 -2.24 -12.69 15.13
CA LYS A 90 -1.95 -11.45 14.39
C LYS A 90 -3.02 -10.39 14.67
N PHE A 91 -2.59 -9.15 14.88
CA PHE A 91 -3.50 -8.02 14.96
C PHE A 91 -4.33 -7.91 13.66
N LYS A 92 -5.65 -7.86 13.82
CA LYS A 92 -6.62 -7.66 12.73
C LYS A 92 -7.53 -6.50 13.09
N MET A 93 -7.53 -5.48 12.24
CA MET A 93 -8.42 -4.33 12.35
C MET A 93 -8.54 -3.71 10.97
N MET A 94 -9.73 -3.18 10.65
CA MET A 94 -9.94 -2.51 9.38
C MET A 94 -9.01 -1.28 9.23
N CYS A 95 -8.44 -1.13 8.05
CA CYS A 95 -7.67 0.05 7.66
C CYS A 95 -8.42 1.34 8.00
N PRO A 96 -7.76 2.38 8.54
CA PRO A 96 -8.44 3.62 8.95
C PRO A 96 -9.10 4.39 7.80
N ALA A 97 -8.62 4.17 6.58
CA ALA A 97 -9.18 4.74 5.36
C ALA A 97 -10.39 3.97 4.81
N ASN A 98 -10.79 2.87 5.43
CA ASN A 98 -11.92 2.07 4.97
C ASN A 98 -13.24 2.56 5.56
N LYS A 99 -14.29 2.62 4.72
CA LYS A 99 -15.68 2.81 5.11
C LYS A 99 -16.55 1.85 4.30
N ASP A 100 -17.36 1.07 4.99
CA ASP A 100 -18.29 0.11 4.38
C ASP A 100 -17.63 -0.83 3.36
N GLY A 101 -16.39 -1.23 3.65
CA GLY A 101 -15.60 -2.13 2.82
C GLY A 101 -14.79 -1.44 1.72
N LEU A 102 -14.98 -0.13 1.48
CA LEU A 102 -14.32 0.64 0.42
C LEU A 102 -13.27 1.60 0.98
N CYS A 103 -12.17 1.78 0.26
CA CYS A 103 -11.15 2.78 0.62
C CYS A 103 -11.63 4.18 0.23
N MET A 104 -11.72 5.08 1.21
CA MET A 104 -12.12 6.48 1.02
C MET A 104 -11.06 7.33 0.28
N ILE A 105 -9.81 6.86 0.20
CA ILE A 105 -8.69 7.46 -0.54
C ILE A 105 -8.15 6.50 -1.61
N TYR A 106 -9.06 5.76 -2.27
CA TYR A 106 -8.74 4.65 -3.17
C TYR A 106 -7.67 4.97 -4.21
N ARG A 107 -7.76 6.13 -4.87
CA ARG A 107 -6.81 6.54 -5.93
C ARG A 107 -5.38 6.67 -5.41
N TYR A 108 -5.20 7.00 -4.14
CA TYR A 108 -3.90 7.31 -3.54
C TYR A 108 -3.38 6.20 -2.62
N ARG A 109 -3.96 5.00 -2.70
CA ARG A 109 -3.53 3.85 -1.89
C ARG A 109 -2.11 3.38 -2.29
N PRO A 110 -1.30 2.88 -1.34
CA PRO A 110 0.03 2.36 -1.64
C PRO A 110 0.02 1.14 -2.57
N MET A 111 1.16 0.84 -3.20
CA MET A 111 1.35 -0.23 -4.17
C MET A 111 0.95 -1.60 -3.62
N ILE A 112 1.32 -1.91 -2.37
CA ILE A 112 0.99 -3.21 -1.77
C ILE A 112 -0.53 -3.46 -1.70
N CYS A 113 -1.32 -2.40 -1.53
CA CYS A 113 -2.79 -2.47 -1.52
C CYS A 113 -3.40 -2.73 -2.90
N ARG A 114 -2.60 -2.62 -3.97
CA ARG A 114 -3.00 -2.86 -5.37
C ARG A 114 -2.64 -4.28 -5.85
N ILE A 115 -1.65 -4.92 -5.24
CA ILE A 115 -1.13 -6.25 -5.69
C ILE A 115 -1.52 -7.45 -4.82
N HIS A 116 -1.99 -7.25 -3.58
CA HIS A 116 -2.16 -8.34 -2.61
C HIS A 116 -3.24 -9.39 -2.98
N GLY A 117 -4.19 -9.10 -3.86
CA GLY A 117 -5.31 -10.00 -4.12
C GLY A 117 -4.96 -11.30 -4.88
N VAL A 118 -3.93 -11.28 -5.74
CA VAL A 118 -3.63 -12.35 -6.71
C VAL A 118 -2.31 -13.07 -6.41
N PRO A 119 -2.10 -14.28 -6.97
CA PRO A 119 -0.84 -14.98 -6.85
C PRO A 119 0.31 -14.13 -7.41
N SER A 120 1.44 -14.15 -6.72
CA SER A 120 2.60 -13.34 -7.12
C SER A 120 3.92 -13.95 -6.68
N LYS A 121 4.98 -13.66 -7.44
CA LYS A 121 6.35 -13.96 -7.06
C LYS A 121 7.13 -12.69 -6.70
N LEU A 122 8.19 -12.85 -5.94
CA LEU A 122 9.17 -11.80 -5.67
C LEU A 122 10.56 -12.43 -5.62
N THR A 123 11.46 -11.98 -6.49
CA THR A 123 12.86 -12.36 -6.47
C THR A 123 13.66 -11.31 -5.70
N PHE A 124 14.36 -11.73 -4.65
CA PHE A 124 15.22 -10.87 -3.84
C PHE A 124 16.60 -10.71 -4.50
N PRO A 125 17.38 -9.68 -4.13
CA PRO A 125 18.72 -9.46 -4.67
C PRO A 125 19.70 -10.63 -4.47
N ASN A 126 19.49 -11.45 -3.43
CA ASN A 126 20.28 -12.65 -3.16
C ASN A 126 19.82 -13.88 -3.97
N GLY A 127 18.89 -13.72 -4.92
CA GLY A 127 18.34 -14.80 -5.74
C GLY A 127 17.22 -15.61 -5.07
N ARG A 128 16.89 -15.37 -3.78
CA ARG A 128 15.74 -16.02 -3.14
C ARG A 128 14.46 -15.64 -3.87
N VAL A 129 13.56 -16.60 -4.08
CA VAL A 129 12.24 -16.36 -4.67
C VAL A 129 11.16 -16.69 -3.64
N ASP A 130 10.32 -15.70 -3.32
CA ASP A 130 9.13 -15.91 -2.51
C ASP A 130 7.90 -15.96 -3.40
N PHE A 131 7.12 -17.03 -3.27
CA PHE A 131 5.83 -17.18 -3.91
C PHE A 131 4.69 -16.93 -2.92
N TYR A 132 3.72 -16.12 -3.33
CA TYR A 132 2.53 -15.79 -2.58
C TYR A 132 1.30 -16.25 -3.37
N LYS A 133 0.41 -17.02 -2.73
CA LYS A 133 -0.78 -17.64 -3.37
C LYS A 133 -1.95 -16.68 -3.60
N GLY A 134 -1.77 -15.39 -3.30
CA GLY A 134 -2.87 -14.43 -3.27
C GLY A 134 -3.62 -14.43 -1.93
N CYS A 135 -4.68 -13.64 -1.86
CA CYS A 135 -5.48 -13.51 -0.64
C CYS A 135 -6.12 -14.84 -0.23
N GLU A 136 -6.63 -14.94 1.01
CA GLU A 136 -7.23 -16.18 1.54
C GLU A 136 -8.35 -16.74 0.65
N VAL A 137 -9.15 -15.87 0.03
CA VAL A 137 -10.21 -16.26 -0.92
C VAL A 137 -9.62 -16.87 -2.19
N MET A 138 -8.52 -16.34 -2.71
CA MET A 138 -7.82 -16.89 -3.87
C MET A 138 -7.18 -18.25 -3.50
N ALA A 139 -6.44 -18.26 -2.40
CA ALA A 139 -5.67 -19.42 -1.97
C ALA A 139 -6.54 -20.63 -1.57
N SER A 140 -7.80 -20.41 -1.18
CA SER A 140 -8.75 -21.48 -0.86
C SER A 140 -9.49 -22.04 -2.09
N LYS A 141 -9.57 -21.29 -3.18
CA LYS A 141 -10.28 -21.70 -4.41
C LYS A 141 -9.43 -22.53 -5.37
N PHE A 142 -8.12 -22.34 -5.36
CA PHE A 142 -7.20 -22.93 -6.34
C PHE A 142 -6.10 -23.76 -5.68
N PHE A 143 -5.80 -24.92 -6.27
CA PHE A 143 -4.71 -25.78 -5.83
C PHE A 143 -3.38 -25.45 -6.51
N GLU A 144 -3.44 -24.94 -7.74
CA GLU A 144 -2.29 -24.56 -8.57
C GLU A 144 -2.38 -23.10 -9.01
N PHE A 145 -1.23 -22.49 -9.28
CA PHE A 145 -1.13 -21.07 -9.62
C PHE A 145 -0.24 -20.83 -10.86
N PRO A 146 -0.64 -21.30 -12.05
CA PRO A 146 0.15 -21.16 -13.27
C PRO A 146 0.29 -19.70 -13.74
N PHE A 147 -0.65 -18.83 -13.36
CA PHE A 147 -0.59 -17.40 -13.65
C PHE A 147 -0.26 -16.61 -12.38
N PHE A 148 0.78 -15.78 -12.41
CA PHE A 148 1.17 -14.99 -11.25
C PHE A 148 1.74 -13.64 -11.68
N LEU A 149 1.59 -12.65 -10.80
CA LEU A 149 2.15 -11.32 -10.96
C LEU A 149 3.62 -11.31 -10.52
N ASP A 150 4.52 -10.79 -11.35
CA ASP A 150 5.93 -10.63 -10.97
C ASP A 150 6.13 -9.30 -10.25
N ARG A 151 6.19 -9.33 -8.92
CA ARG A 151 6.35 -8.11 -8.12
C ARG A 151 7.75 -7.53 -8.19
N THR A 152 8.73 -8.30 -8.67
CA THR A 152 10.15 -7.92 -8.66
C THR A 152 10.35 -6.60 -9.38
N ARG A 153 9.81 -6.49 -10.60
CA ARG A 153 9.92 -5.27 -11.43
C ARG A 153 9.26 -4.06 -10.78
N PHE A 154 8.12 -4.26 -10.13
CA PHE A 154 7.39 -3.17 -9.50
C PHE A 154 8.08 -2.65 -8.24
N PHE A 155 8.63 -3.54 -7.41
CA PHE A 155 9.43 -3.12 -6.26
C PHE A 155 10.75 -2.48 -6.68
N GLN A 156 11.37 -2.91 -7.79
CA GLN A 156 12.53 -2.24 -8.38
C GLN A 156 12.18 -0.81 -8.83
N ASN A 157 11.08 -0.63 -9.57
CA ASN A 157 10.61 0.69 -9.99
C ASN A 157 10.26 1.58 -8.79
N LEU A 158 9.52 1.07 -7.81
CA LEU A 158 9.21 1.81 -6.58
C LEU A 158 10.49 2.22 -5.84
N SER A 159 11.50 1.36 -5.79
CA SER A 159 12.80 1.66 -5.18
C SER A 159 13.53 2.80 -5.90
N LEU A 160 13.45 2.87 -7.24
CA LEU A 160 14.03 3.97 -8.02
C LEU A 160 13.31 5.30 -7.76
N ILE A 161 11.97 5.26 -7.73
CA ILE A 161 11.14 6.44 -7.43
C ILE A 161 11.42 6.94 -6.00
N GLU A 162 11.49 6.03 -5.02
CA GLU A 162 11.81 6.35 -3.63
C GLU A 162 13.21 6.96 -3.50
N GLN A 163 14.23 6.43 -4.19
CA GLN A 163 15.57 7.00 -4.19
C GLN A 163 15.59 8.43 -4.74
N LYS A 164 14.84 8.69 -5.82
CA LYS A 164 14.68 10.03 -6.38
C LYS A 164 14.00 10.96 -5.38
N PHE A 165 12.89 10.54 -4.78
CA PHE A 165 12.21 11.30 -3.72
C PHE A 165 13.14 11.64 -2.56
N ARG A 166 13.88 10.65 -2.05
CA ARG A 166 14.82 10.86 -0.94
C ARG A 166 15.90 11.89 -1.26
N LYS A 167 16.46 11.83 -2.46
CA LYS A 167 17.47 12.78 -2.93
C LYS A 167 16.92 14.20 -2.99
N GLU A 168 15.75 14.38 -3.60
CA GLU A 168 15.14 15.70 -3.78
C GLU A 168 14.71 16.34 -2.45
N PHE A 169 14.26 15.55 -1.48
CA PHE A 169 13.72 16.04 -0.20
C PHE A 169 14.69 15.85 0.98
N GLY A 170 15.98 15.64 0.71
CA GLY A 170 17.02 15.52 1.74
C GLY A 170 16.78 14.38 2.74
N LYS A 171 16.03 13.33 2.38
CA LYS A 171 15.75 12.21 3.28
C LYS A 171 16.90 11.18 3.22
N PRO A 172 17.55 10.84 4.34
CA PRO A 172 18.73 9.99 4.31
C PRO A 172 18.41 8.55 3.91
N LEU A 173 19.27 7.93 3.09
CA LEU A 173 19.15 6.52 2.68
C LEU A 173 19.23 5.55 3.88
N GLY A 174 19.94 5.93 4.94
CA GLY A 174 20.03 5.14 6.18
C GLY A 174 18.77 5.13 7.04
N TYR A 175 17.79 6.01 6.78
CA TYR A 175 16.55 6.03 7.56
C TYR A 175 15.66 4.84 7.21
N LYS A 176 15.45 3.98 8.21
CA LYS A 176 14.58 2.80 8.13
C LYS A 176 13.12 3.22 8.26
N PHE A 177 12.53 3.61 7.14
CA PHE A 177 11.09 3.86 7.06
C PHE A 177 10.33 2.55 7.26
N LYS A 178 9.42 2.51 8.24
CA LYS A 178 8.50 1.39 8.47
C LYS A 178 7.24 1.91 9.16
N LYS A 179 6.17 2.14 8.40
CA LYS A 179 4.91 2.69 8.92
C LYS A 179 3.70 1.92 8.40
N THR A 180 2.65 1.85 9.20
CA THR A 180 1.30 1.46 8.75
C THR A 180 0.63 2.65 8.06
N ILE A 181 -0.44 2.43 7.30
CA ILE A 181 -1.27 3.51 6.74
C ILE A 181 -1.71 4.51 7.82
N ALA A 182 -2.11 4.03 9.00
CA ALA A 182 -2.50 4.89 10.11
C ALA A 182 -1.36 5.81 10.58
N GLN A 183 -0.14 5.29 10.62
CA GLN A 183 1.06 6.08 10.97
C GLN A 183 1.43 7.06 9.86
N MET A 184 1.30 6.68 8.59
CA MET A 184 1.55 7.57 7.45
C MET A 184 0.57 8.76 7.43
N ILE A 185 -0.71 8.49 7.68
CA ILE A 185 -1.75 9.53 7.78
C ILE A 185 -1.46 10.55 8.88
N LEU A 186 -0.94 10.10 10.03
CA LEU A 186 -0.65 10.95 11.18
C LEU A 186 0.79 11.46 11.21
N SER A 187 1.60 11.13 10.21
CA SER A 187 3.01 11.49 10.20
C SER A 187 3.19 12.98 9.95
N LYS A 188 4.13 13.57 10.70
CA LYS A 188 4.64 14.93 10.50
C LYS A 188 6.03 14.94 9.87
N ASP A 189 6.51 13.78 9.41
CA ASP A 189 7.88 13.64 8.88
C ASP A 189 8.06 14.41 7.56
N LEU A 190 6.94 14.83 6.96
CA LEU A 190 6.84 15.67 5.77
C LEU A 190 6.56 17.14 6.10
N ASP A 191 6.25 17.50 7.35
CA ASP A 191 5.92 18.87 7.80
C ASP A 191 7.17 19.72 8.13
N SER A 192 8.38 19.23 7.88
CA SER A 192 9.58 20.08 7.89
C SER A 192 9.58 20.93 6.63
N SER A 193 8.92 22.09 6.71
CA SER A 193 9.26 23.36 6.08
C SER A 193 10.44 23.36 5.09
N ASP A 194 10.26 22.72 3.93
CA ASP A 194 11.12 22.81 2.74
C ASP A 194 10.26 22.48 1.48
N VAL A 195 9.20 23.27 1.28
CA VAL A 195 8.60 23.51 -0.04
C VAL A 195 8.92 24.93 -0.45
#